data_AF-A0A543CH75-F1
#
_entry.id   AF-A0A543CH75-F1
#
_cell.length_a   1.000
_cell.length_b   1.000
_cell.length_c   1.000
_cell.angle_alpha   90.00
_cell.angle_beta   90.00
_cell.angle_gamma   90.00
#
_symmetry.space_group_name_H-M   'P 1'
#
loop_
_entity.id
_entity.type
_entity.pdbx_description
1 polymer ?
#
loop_
_entity_poly.entity_id
_entity_poly.type
_entity_poly.pdbx_seq_one_letter_code
_entity_poly.pdbx_strand_id
1 'polypeptide(L)'
;MTAAEADGIATGTGPADLHALLLGMAGRVPDEELADMRLSLADHEDDRLGALLAAEVEAGRLALTGAEAALIRGLGPECDPGTEHLPAPPYRFGDRHGVATLGGDGVSGRRDAMDAVAVEAGRRVGGPIGIWRVFRHSGDGHARRVYLIEAEAGTDVAELTAETQYALAEASEDTPRVEAFAAGALLPAYHGAALGGATLIWAADDAPARLARAFDGADPAGGPYFRDDHPRLGGPDRERVLAYLHRGEPVLTRAGGLDDVLDPGRPGAVPAGFRSDGRWIWPEAVAYYLSRYDLAPEPDLTAYVLDREAPYPPLTRLTRHRVLTTLFAPTGGEPVWQAG
;
A
#
# COMPACT_ATOMS: atom_id res chain seq x y z
N MET A 1 33.58 3.87 -40.84
CA MET A 1 33.12 2.88 -39.86
C MET A 1 32.84 3.65 -38.58
N THR A 2 31.66 4.27 -38.54
CA THR A 2 31.31 5.36 -37.61
C THR A 2 30.16 4.92 -36.71
N ALA A 3 30.23 5.39 -35.47
CA ALA A 3 29.29 5.17 -34.38
C ALA A 3 27.84 5.58 -34.75
N ALA A 4 27.05 4.61 -35.21
CA ALA A 4 25.64 4.83 -35.56
C ALA A 4 24.71 3.61 -35.31
N GLU A 5 25.09 2.64 -34.47
CA GLU A 5 24.30 1.41 -34.28
C GLU A 5 24.15 0.94 -32.82
N ALA A 6 24.02 1.85 -31.86
CA ALA A 6 23.70 1.45 -30.49
C ALA A 6 22.98 2.55 -29.71
N ASP A 7 21.79 2.95 -30.16
CA ASP A 7 20.76 3.48 -29.24
C ASP A 7 19.37 3.32 -29.85
N GLY A 8 18.84 2.09 -29.77
CA GLY A 8 17.43 1.82 -30.00
C GLY A 8 16.67 2.03 -28.70
N ILE A 9 16.48 3.30 -28.28
CA ILE A 9 15.44 3.63 -27.30
C ILE A 9 14.13 3.32 -28.02
N ALA A 10 13.45 2.25 -27.60
CA ALA A 10 12.11 1.93 -28.06
C ALA A 10 11.17 3.05 -27.64
N THR A 11 11.01 4.08 -28.48
CA THR A 11 9.96 5.09 -28.41
C THR A 11 8.66 4.50 -28.97
N GLY A 12 8.20 3.40 -28.38
CA GLY A 12 6.91 2.81 -28.67
C GLY A 12 6.03 2.99 -27.44
N THR A 13 4.94 3.73 -27.57
CA THR A 13 3.88 3.80 -26.57
C THR A 13 3.31 2.39 -26.40
N GLY A 14 3.79 1.64 -25.42
CA GLY A 14 3.33 0.27 -25.18
C GLY A 14 2.01 0.26 -24.38
N PRO A 15 1.28 -0.88 -24.36
CA PRO A 15 0.07 -1.02 -23.54
C PRO A 15 0.30 -0.69 -22.05
N ALA A 16 1.50 -0.99 -21.52
CA ALA A 16 1.89 -0.66 -20.16
C ALA A 16 2.02 0.86 -19.92
N ASP A 17 2.52 1.61 -20.90
CA ASP A 17 2.65 3.07 -20.80
C ASP A 17 1.28 3.75 -20.87
N LEU A 18 0.39 3.23 -21.73
CA LEU A 18 -1.01 3.66 -21.82
C LEU A 18 -1.77 3.36 -20.53
N HIS A 19 -1.56 2.18 -19.96
CA HIS A 19 -2.17 1.85 -18.68
C HIS A 19 -1.69 2.78 -17.56
N ALA A 20 -0.39 3.06 -17.51
CA ALA A 20 0.18 4.02 -16.56
C ALA A 20 -0.37 5.45 -16.76
N LEU A 21 -0.57 5.86 -18.01
CA LEU A 21 -1.23 7.12 -18.36
C LEU A 21 -2.66 7.15 -17.78
N LEU A 22 -3.45 6.10 -17.99
CA LEU A 22 -4.83 6.01 -17.47
C LEU A 22 -4.91 5.93 -15.95
N LEU A 23 -3.90 5.35 -15.27
CA LEU A 23 -3.77 5.49 -13.81
C LEU A 23 -3.57 6.97 -13.44
N GLY A 24 -2.73 7.70 -14.16
CA GLY A 24 -2.50 9.13 -13.96
C GLY A 24 -3.75 10.01 -14.10
N MET A 25 -4.80 9.52 -14.80
CA MET A 25 -6.06 10.25 -15.01
C MET A 25 -7.11 10.02 -13.91
N ALA A 26 -6.89 9.09 -12.99
CA ALA A 26 -7.81 8.79 -11.90
C ALA A 26 -8.06 10.05 -11.04
N GLY A 27 -9.33 10.48 -10.98
CA GLY A 27 -9.73 11.70 -10.27
C GLY A 27 -9.43 13.01 -11.01
N ARG A 28 -8.94 12.98 -12.24
CA ARG A 28 -8.81 14.16 -13.12
C ARG A 28 -9.86 14.16 -14.21
N VAL A 29 -10.26 12.98 -14.67
CA VAL A 29 -11.30 12.75 -15.69
C VAL A 29 -12.55 12.20 -15.01
N PRO A 30 -13.77 12.45 -15.53
CA PRO A 30 -14.99 11.80 -15.06
C PRO A 30 -14.85 10.27 -15.04
N ASP A 31 -15.45 9.62 -14.03
CA ASP A 31 -15.27 8.17 -13.84
C ASP A 31 -15.79 7.33 -15.00
N GLU A 32 -16.86 7.79 -15.67
CA GLU A 32 -17.50 7.09 -16.79
C GLU A 32 -16.58 7.07 -18.01
N GLU A 33 -16.07 8.23 -18.41
CA GLU A 33 -15.11 8.36 -19.49
C GLU A 33 -13.83 7.56 -19.21
N LEU A 34 -13.34 7.58 -17.97
CA LEU A 34 -12.15 6.82 -17.60
C LEU A 34 -12.39 5.29 -17.62
N ALA A 35 -13.59 4.84 -17.26
CA ALA A 35 -13.97 3.44 -17.38
C ALA A 35 -13.99 3.00 -18.85
N ASP A 36 -14.53 3.83 -19.75
CA ASP A 36 -14.58 3.58 -21.19
C ASP A 36 -13.18 3.56 -21.83
N MET A 37 -12.29 4.47 -21.41
CA MET A 37 -10.88 4.45 -21.84
C MET A 37 -10.18 3.16 -21.45
N ARG A 38 -10.44 2.64 -20.24
CA ARG A 38 -9.83 1.39 -19.75
C ARG A 38 -10.34 0.16 -20.50
N LEU A 39 -11.63 0.12 -20.82
CA LEU A 39 -12.19 -0.92 -21.69
C LEU A 39 -11.56 -0.86 -23.08
N SER A 40 -11.49 0.33 -23.67
CA SER A 40 -10.86 0.52 -24.99
C SER A 40 -9.40 0.05 -25.02
N LEU A 41 -8.64 0.28 -23.93
CA LEU A 41 -7.26 -0.19 -23.81
C LEU A 41 -7.18 -1.73 -23.77
N ALA A 42 -8.05 -2.39 -22.99
CA ALA A 42 -8.08 -3.85 -22.88
C ALA A 42 -8.52 -4.53 -24.18
N ASP A 43 -9.49 -3.95 -24.89
CA ASP A 43 -9.98 -4.44 -26.18
C ASP A 43 -9.02 -4.11 -27.34
N HIS A 44 -7.90 -3.44 -27.07
CA HIS A 44 -6.94 -2.95 -28.07
C HIS A 44 -7.57 -2.02 -29.12
N GLU A 45 -8.56 -1.22 -28.72
CA GLU A 45 -9.22 -0.20 -29.55
C GLU A 45 -8.46 1.14 -29.49
N ASP A 46 -7.19 1.16 -29.93
CA ASP A 46 -6.29 2.31 -29.81
C ASP A 46 -6.86 3.60 -30.43
N ASP A 47 -7.54 3.50 -31.57
CA ASP A 47 -8.19 4.64 -32.25
C ASP A 47 -9.30 5.26 -31.38
N ARG A 48 -10.09 4.42 -30.71
CA ARG A 48 -11.16 4.86 -29.83
C ARG A 48 -10.60 5.47 -28.56
N LEU A 49 -9.58 4.84 -27.97
CA LEU A 49 -8.86 5.37 -26.81
C LEU A 49 -8.28 6.76 -27.12
N GLY A 50 -7.64 6.92 -28.28
CA GLY A 50 -7.12 8.20 -28.75
C GLY A 50 -8.20 9.27 -28.88
N ALA A 51 -9.36 8.93 -29.45
CA ALA A 51 -10.48 9.85 -29.59
C ALA A 51 -11.07 10.30 -28.23
N LEU A 52 -11.23 9.38 -27.28
CA LEU A 52 -11.70 9.69 -25.92
C LEU A 52 -10.71 10.63 -25.20
N LEU A 53 -9.41 10.34 -25.29
CA LEU A 53 -8.36 11.19 -24.70
C LEU A 53 -8.36 12.60 -25.30
N ALA A 54 -8.49 12.72 -26.62
CA ALA A 54 -8.56 14.01 -27.30
C ALA A 54 -9.79 14.83 -26.85
N ALA A 55 -10.96 14.20 -26.72
CA ALA A 55 -12.18 14.87 -26.28
C ALA A 55 -12.04 15.49 -24.87
N GLU A 56 -11.35 14.81 -23.94
CA GLU A 56 -11.13 15.34 -22.58
C GLU A 56 -10.13 16.51 -22.54
N VAL A 57 -9.14 16.49 -23.43
CA VAL A 57 -8.20 17.61 -23.62
C VAL A 57 -8.92 18.81 -24.22
N GLU A 58 -9.70 18.63 -25.29
CA GLU A 58 -10.47 19.69 -25.93
C GLU A 58 -11.50 20.33 -24.99
N ALA A 59 -12.10 19.52 -24.13
CA ALA A 59 -13.01 20.01 -23.10
C ALA A 59 -12.33 20.83 -21.99
N GLY A 60 -11.00 20.93 -21.99
CA GLY A 60 -10.21 21.64 -20.98
C GLY A 60 -10.26 20.99 -19.60
N ARG A 61 -10.73 19.74 -19.51
CA ARG A 61 -10.84 18.98 -18.26
C ARG A 61 -9.55 18.27 -17.89
N LEU A 62 -8.67 18.05 -18.87
CA LEU A 62 -7.41 17.36 -18.72
C LEU A 62 -6.22 18.30 -18.96
N ALA A 63 -5.70 18.88 -17.89
CA ALA A 63 -4.35 19.43 -17.95
C ALA A 63 -3.37 18.27 -18.03
N LEU A 64 -2.39 18.31 -18.93
CA LEU A 64 -1.45 17.23 -19.19
C LEU A 64 -0.04 17.62 -18.73
N THR A 65 0.69 16.69 -18.13
CA THR A 65 2.13 16.85 -17.99
C THR A 65 2.81 16.65 -19.35
N GLY A 66 4.03 17.19 -19.51
CA GLY A 66 4.79 17.05 -20.77
C GLY A 66 5.11 15.60 -21.18
N ALA A 67 5.07 14.64 -20.24
CA ALA A 67 5.23 13.21 -20.51
C ALA A 67 3.91 12.56 -20.97
N GLU A 68 2.79 12.85 -20.29
CA GLU A 68 1.45 12.35 -20.65
C GLU A 68 1.05 12.82 -22.06
N ALA A 69 1.30 14.10 -22.31
CA ALA A 69 1.30 14.74 -23.61
C ALA A 69 2.02 13.97 -24.73
N ALA A 70 3.24 13.49 -24.45
CA ALA A 70 4.06 12.79 -25.44
C ALA A 70 3.50 11.41 -25.76
N LEU A 71 2.96 10.72 -24.75
CA LEU A 71 2.29 9.42 -24.93
C LEU A 71 1.02 9.56 -25.77
N ILE A 72 0.20 10.58 -25.49
CA ILE A 72 -1.04 10.86 -26.25
C ILE A 72 -0.73 11.22 -27.71
N ARG A 73 0.32 12.02 -27.97
CA ARG A 73 0.76 12.34 -29.34
C ARG A 73 1.21 11.10 -30.14
N GLY A 74 1.60 10.02 -29.47
CA GLY A 74 1.93 8.75 -30.11
C GLY A 74 0.71 7.99 -30.64
N LEU A 75 -0.52 8.36 -30.23
CA LEU A 75 -1.78 7.65 -30.55
C LEU A 75 -2.62 8.31 -31.66
N GLY A 76 -2.30 9.52 -32.13
CA GLY A 76 -3.13 10.24 -33.13
C GLY A 76 -2.78 11.73 -33.28
N PRO A 77 -3.36 12.46 -34.26
CA PRO A 77 -2.82 13.75 -34.69
C PRO A 77 -3.13 14.92 -33.75
N GLU A 78 -2.06 15.62 -33.40
CA GLU A 78 -1.90 17.01 -32.90
C GLU A 78 -2.88 17.53 -31.84
N CYS A 79 -2.59 17.22 -30.57
CA CYS A 79 -2.97 18.04 -29.42
C CYS A 79 -1.71 18.67 -28.78
N ASP A 80 -1.73 19.99 -28.56
CA ASP A 80 -0.66 20.75 -27.90
C ASP A 80 -0.94 20.90 -26.38
N PRO A 81 -0.14 20.25 -25.51
CA PRO A 81 -0.39 20.24 -24.07
C PRO A 81 0.53 21.19 -23.31
N GLY A 82 -0.07 22.19 -22.67
CA GLY A 82 0.61 23.10 -21.74
C GLY A 82 1.06 22.40 -20.46
N THR A 83 2.30 22.67 -20.06
CA THR A 83 2.93 22.14 -18.84
C THR A 83 2.48 22.90 -17.59
N GLU A 84 1.71 22.25 -16.72
CA GLU A 84 1.49 22.71 -15.34
C GLU A 84 1.63 21.55 -14.33
N HIS A 85 2.21 21.84 -13.17
CA HIS A 85 2.19 20.93 -12.03
C HIS A 85 0.80 20.99 -11.41
N LEU A 86 0.01 19.94 -11.61
CA LEU A 86 -1.37 19.95 -11.16
C LEU A 86 -1.48 19.88 -9.64
N PRO A 87 -2.37 20.69 -9.03
CA PRO A 87 -2.69 20.52 -7.62
C PRO A 87 -3.31 19.13 -7.41
N ALA A 88 -2.98 18.50 -6.29
CA ALA A 88 -3.64 17.24 -5.91
C ALA A 88 -5.16 17.46 -5.87
N PRO A 89 -5.96 16.60 -6.52
CA PRO A 89 -7.40 16.77 -6.53
C PRO A 89 -7.94 16.67 -5.09
N PRO A 90 -8.99 17.43 -4.72
CA PRO A 90 -9.42 17.64 -3.33
C PRO A 90 -10.23 16.44 -2.78
N TYR A 91 -9.84 15.22 -3.13
CA TYR A 91 -10.52 14.03 -2.66
C TYR A 91 -10.02 13.63 -1.28
N ARG A 92 -10.94 13.04 -0.52
CA ARG A 92 -10.63 12.31 0.70
C ARG A 92 -10.98 10.85 0.50
N PHE A 93 -10.15 9.98 1.06
CA PHE A 93 -10.36 8.54 1.02
C PHE A 93 -10.59 8.02 2.42
N GLY A 94 -11.51 7.07 2.55
CA GLY A 94 -11.82 6.43 3.82
C GLY A 94 -12.91 5.38 3.67
N ASP A 95 -13.58 5.09 4.79
CA ASP A 95 -14.76 4.23 4.78
C ASP A 95 -15.95 4.89 4.04
N ARG A 96 -17.05 4.14 3.94
CA ARG A 96 -18.29 4.62 3.31
C ARG A 96 -18.89 5.88 3.97
N HIS A 97 -18.46 6.22 5.19
CA HIS A 97 -18.89 7.38 5.96
C HIS A 97 -17.87 8.52 5.93
N GLY A 98 -16.73 8.34 5.27
CA GLY A 98 -15.65 9.33 5.18
C GLY A 98 -14.72 9.35 6.39
N VAL A 99 -14.79 8.33 7.25
CA VAL A 99 -13.86 8.16 8.36
C VAL A 99 -12.56 7.57 7.83
N ALA A 100 -11.45 8.28 8.02
CA ALA A 100 -10.13 7.76 7.73
C ALA A 100 -9.86 6.58 8.65
N THR A 101 -9.58 5.41 8.09
CA THR A 101 -9.21 4.24 8.88
C THR A 101 -7.81 3.81 8.53
N LEU A 102 -6.87 4.08 9.44
CA LEU A 102 -5.48 3.65 9.30
C LEU A 102 -5.44 2.12 9.33
N GLY A 103 -5.15 1.52 8.18
CA GLY A 103 -5.22 0.07 8.01
C GLY A 103 -6.63 -0.48 7.75
N GLY A 104 -7.58 0.35 7.29
CA GLY A 104 -8.95 -0.07 7.00
C GLY A 104 -9.83 -0.21 8.25
N ASP A 105 -11.13 -0.46 8.04
CA ASP A 105 -12.22 -0.63 9.03
C ASP A 105 -12.02 -1.74 10.09
N GLY A 106 -10.81 -2.32 10.19
CA GLY A 106 -10.52 -3.47 11.03
C GLY A 106 -11.10 -4.76 10.44
N VAL A 107 -10.28 -5.82 10.49
CA VAL A 107 -10.64 -7.25 10.30
C VAL A 107 -11.82 -7.52 9.34
N SER A 108 -11.63 -7.48 8.02
CA SER A 108 -12.55 -8.12 7.05
C SER A 108 -14.07 -7.83 7.26
N GLY A 109 -14.39 -6.69 7.89
CA GLY A 109 -15.54 -6.59 8.82
C GLY A 109 -16.88 -6.26 8.19
N ARG A 110 -16.99 -6.34 6.87
CA ARG A 110 -18.19 -6.63 6.07
C ARG A 110 -17.78 -6.49 4.62
N ARG A 111 -17.27 -7.58 4.05
CA ARG A 111 -17.36 -7.76 2.61
C ARG A 111 -18.84 -7.74 2.24
N ASP A 112 -19.21 -6.90 1.30
CA ASP A 112 -20.55 -6.95 0.73
C ASP A 112 -20.56 -7.70 -0.61
N ALA A 113 -21.73 -7.76 -1.25
CA ALA A 113 -21.89 -8.49 -2.49
C ALA A 113 -20.98 -7.96 -3.62
N MET A 114 -20.74 -6.65 -3.68
CA MET A 114 -19.87 -6.08 -4.72
C MET A 114 -18.40 -6.41 -4.47
N ASP A 115 -17.99 -6.52 -3.21
CA ASP A 115 -16.65 -6.99 -2.87
C ASP A 115 -16.43 -8.43 -3.35
N ALA A 116 -17.44 -9.29 -3.22
CA ALA A 116 -17.38 -10.64 -3.74
C ALA A 116 -17.28 -10.67 -5.28
N VAL A 117 -18.03 -9.80 -5.97
CA VAL A 117 -17.96 -9.65 -7.44
C VAL A 117 -16.56 -9.23 -7.88
N ALA A 118 -15.99 -8.18 -7.27
CA ALA A 118 -14.65 -7.69 -7.61
C ALA A 118 -13.57 -8.76 -7.37
N VAL A 119 -13.65 -9.48 -6.25
CA VAL A 119 -12.70 -10.55 -5.92
C VAL A 119 -12.82 -11.71 -6.90
N GLU A 120 -14.04 -12.15 -7.24
CA GLU A 120 -14.24 -13.26 -8.16
C GLU A 120 -13.77 -12.92 -9.58
N ALA A 121 -14.05 -11.71 -10.06
CA ALA A 121 -13.60 -11.24 -11.36
C ALA A 121 -12.06 -11.19 -11.43
N GLY A 122 -11.41 -10.56 -10.45
CA GLY A 122 -9.94 -10.49 -10.43
C GLY A 122 -9.28 -11.87 -10.36
N ARG A 123 -9.86 -12.79 -9.59
CA ARG A 123 -9.35 -14.18 -9.48
C ARG A 123 -9.52 -14.98 -10.77
N ARG A 124 -10.52 -14.67 -11.60
CA ARG A 124 -10.73 -15.32 -12.89
C ARG A 124 -9.62 -15.02 -13.88
N VAL A 125 -9.14 -13.77 -13.90
CA VAL A 125 -8.00 -13.34 -14.73
C VAL A 125 -6.69 -13.96 -14.23
N GLY A 126 -6.52 -14.03 -12.90
CA GLY A 126 -5.32 -14.55 -12.27
C GLY A 126 -4.19 -13.53 -12.18
N GLY A 127 -3.30 -13.69 -11.21
CA GLY A 127 -2.22 -12.73 -10.92
C GLY A 127 -2.48 -11.68 -9.82
N PRO A 128 -3.69 -11.40 -9.31
CA PRO A 128 -3.84 -10.52 -8.15
C PRO A 128 -3.08 -11.03 -6.91
N ILE A 129 -2.34 -10.13 -6.27
CA ILE A 129 -1.68 -10.32 -4.97
C ILE A 129 -2.60 -9.83 -3.84
N GLY A 130 -3.27 -8.70 -4.06
CA GLY A 130 -4.16 -8.08 -3.10
C GLY A 130 -5.23 -7.25 -3.77
N ILE A 131 -6.43 -7.24 -3.18
CA ILE A 131 -7.55 -6.42 -3.61
C ILE A 131 -8.02 -5.61 -2.40
N TRP A 132 -8.12 -4.29 -2.60
CA TRP A 132 -8.60 -3.35 -1.60
C TRP A 132 -9.83 -2.61 -2.08
N ARG A 133 -10.67 -2.22 -1.13
CA ARG A 133 -11.83 -1.34 -1.32
C ARG A 133 -11.60 -0.05 -0.55
N VAL A 134 -11.90 1.09 -1.16
CA VAL A 134 -11.94 2.38 -0.50
C VAL A 134 -13.11 3.21 -1.02
N PHE A 135 -13.54 4.21 -0.27
CA PHE A 135 -14.52 5.18 -0.74
C PHE A 135 -13.86 6.54 -0.95
N ARG A 136 -14.01 7.08 -2.15
CA ARG A 136 -13.62 8.44 -2.54
C ARG A 136 -14.77 9.39 -2.22
N HIS A 137 -14.46 10.45 -1.49
CA HIS A 137 -15.39 11.52 -1.15
C HIS A 137 -14.95 12.81 -1.83
N SER A 138 -15.86 13.42 -2.57
CA SER A 138 -15.73 14.77 -3.14
C SER A 138 -16.63 15.75 -2.40
N GLY A 139 -16.52 17.04 -2.72
CA GLY A 139 -17.30 18.10 -2.07
C GLY A 139 -18.83 17.99 -2.21
N ASP A 140 -19.32 17.08 -3.06
CA ASP A 140 -20.74 16.78 -3.25
C ASP A 140 -21.33 15.86 -2.16
N GLY A 141 -20.49 15.30 -1.27
CA GLY A 141 -20.92 14.45 -0.18
C GLY A 141 -21.26 13.00 -0.57
N HIS A 142 -21.08 12.61 -1.83
CA HIS A 142 -21.33 11.24 -2.28
C HIS A 142 -20.06 10.38 -2.17
N ALA A 143 -20.16 9.30 -1.40
CA ALA A 143 -19.13 8.28 -1.29
C ALA A 143 -19.12 7.40 -2.55
N ARG A 144 -18.04 7.44 -3.32
CA ARG A 144 -17.86 6.62 -4.52
C ARG A 144 -16.90 5.49 -4.23
N ARG A 145 -17.33 4.26 -4.48
CA ARG A 145 -16.51 3.08 -4.22
C ARG A 145 -15.40 2.93 -5.26
N VAL A 146 -14.18 2.65 -4.82
CA VAL A 146 -13.01 2.40 -5.67
C VAL A 146 -12.37 1.08 -5.24
N TYR A 147 -12.05 0.24 -6.21
CA TYR A 147 -11.28 -0.98 -6.01
C TYR A 147 -9.85 -0.77 -6.50
N LEU A 148 -8.87 -1.14 -5.67
CA LEU A 148 -7.45 -1.13 -6.01
C LEU A 148 -6.99 -2.58 -6.08
N ILE A 149 -6.24 -2.95 -7.12
CA ILE A 149 -5.75 -4.32 -7.30
C ILE A 149 -4.25 -4.27 -7.57
N GLU A 150 -3.46 -4.86 -6.68
CA GLU A 150 -2.03 -5.10 -6.91
C GLU A 150 -1.89 -6.50 -7.51
N ALA A 151 -1.22 -6.60 -8.65
CA ALA A 151 -1.02 -7.86 -9.37
C ALA A 151 0.46 -8.21 -9.51
N GLU A 152 0.77 -9.49 -9.73
CA GLU A 152 2.12 -9.97 -10.01
C GLU A 152 2.74 -9.26 -11.23
N ALA A 153 4.05 -9.09 -11.20
CA ALA A 153 4.78 -8.53 -12.34
C ALA A 153 4.55 -9.38 -13.60
N GLY A 154 4.13 -8.75 -14.69
CA GLY A 154 3.79 -9.43 -15.94
C GLY A 154 2.32 -9.85 -16.09
N THR A 155 1.48 -9.63 -15.07
CA THR A 155 0.03 -9.74 -15.22
C THR A 155 -0.48 -8.68 -16.18
N ASP A 156 -1.43 -9.05 -17.05
CA ASP A 156 -2.17 -8.10 -17.86
C ASP A 156 -3.12 -7.28 -17.00
N VAL A 157 -2.63 -6.11 -16.55
CA VAL A 157 -3.38 -5.21 -15.67
C VAL A 157 -4.50 -4.47 -16.39
N ALA A 158 -4.44 -4.36 -17.72
CA ALA A 158 -5.52 -3.75 -18.51
C ALA A 158 -6.71 -4.71 -18.56
N GLU A 159 -6.47 -5.98 -18.91
CA GLU A 159 -7.47 -7.04 -18.87
C GLU A 159 -8.06 -7.22 -17.46
N LEU A 160 -7.21 -7.28 -16.43
CA LEU A 160 -7.65 -7.39 -15.04
C LEU A 160 -8.55 -6.22 -14.62
N THR A 161 -8.25 -5.01 -15.11
CA THR A 161 -9.10 -3.84 -14.89
C THR A 161 -10.44 -4.00 -15.61
N ALA A 162 -10.41 -4.31 -16.91
CA ALA A 162 -11.60 -4.43 -17.74
C ALA A 162 -12.57 -5.51 -17.25
N GLU A 163 -12.08 -6.73 -16.98
CA GLU A 163 -12.89 -7.85 -16.49
C GLU A 163 -13.55 -7.53 -15.14
N THR A 164 -12.83 -6.87 -14.25
CA THR A 164 -13.38 -6.44 -12.96
C THR A 164 -14.40 -5.31 -13.14
N GLN A 165 -14.15 -4.34 -14.04
CA GLN A 165 -15.11 -3.29 -14.35
C GLN A 165 -16.40 -3.86 -14.95
N TYR A 166 -16.28 -4.78 -15.91
CA TYR A 166 -17.40 -5.43 -16.56
C TYR A 166 -18.29 -6.14 -15.54
N ALA A 167 -17.69 -7.00 -14.70
CA ALA A 167 -18.43 -7.73 -13.68
C ALA A 167 -19.15 -6.81 -12.67
N LEU A 168 -18.54 -5.68 -12.30
CA LEU A 168 -19.15 -4.69 -11.40
C LEU A 168 -20.29 -3.92 -12.06
N ALA A 169 -20.14 -3.53 -13.33
CA ALA A 169 -21.18 -2.85 -14.10
C ALA A 169 -22.39 -3.77 -14.38
N GLU A 170 -22.19 -5.07 -14.55
CA GLU A 170 -23.30 -6.02 -14.62
C GLU A 170 -24.06 -6.14 -13.28
N ALA A 171 -23.35 -5.94 -12.17
CA ALA A 171 -23.90 -6.10 -10.83
C ALA A 171 -24.51 -4.81 -10.25
N SER A 172 -24.28 -3.64 -10.87
CA SER A 172 -24.71 -2.33 -10.38
C SER A 172 -24.84 -1.30 -11.51
N GLU A 173 -25.81 -0.38 -11.38
CA GLU A 173 -25.92 0.80 -12.26
C GLU A 173 -24.83 1.87 -11.98
N ASP A 174 -24.07 1.74 -10.89
CA ASP A 174 -22.97 2.65 -10.57
C ASP A 174 -21.76 2.38 -11.49
N THR A 175 -21.19 3.44 -12.07
CA THR A 175 -19.94 3.36 -12.84
C THR A 175 -18.84 2.64 -12.03
N PRO A 176 -18.22 1.57 -12.55
CA PRO A 176 -17.16 0.89 -11.84
C PRO A 176 -15.89 1.76 -11.77
N ARG A 177 -15.20 1.76 -10.63
CA ARG A 177 -13.88 2.41 -10.48
C ARG A 177 -12.87 1.38 -10.04
N VAL A 178 -12.14 0.82 -10.99
CA VAL A 178 -11.13 -0.23 -10.75
C VAL A 178 -9.75 0.30 -11.15
N GLU A 179 -8.80 0.15 -10.24
CA GLU A 179 -7.43 0.61 -10.38
C GLU A 179 -6.48 -0.58 -10.19
N ALA A 180 -6.20 -1.33 -11.27
CA ALA A 180 -5.22 -2.42 -11.22
C ALA A 180 -3.81 -1.94 -11.58
N PHE A 181 -2.79 -2.46 -10.92
CA PHE A 181 -1.39 -2.11 -11.17
C PHE A 181 -0.45 -3.24 -10.78
N ALA A 182 0.70 -3.30 -11.44
CA ALA A 182 1.72 -4.32 -11.16
C ALA A 182 2.45 -4.04 -9.83
N ALA A 183 2.90 -5.10 -9.18
CA ALA A 183 3.74 -5.04 -7.99
C ALA A 183 5.02 -4.23 -8.27
N GLY A 184 5.32 -3.28 -7.39
CA GLY A 184 6.47 -2.39 -7.54
C GLY A 184 6.27 -1.21 -8.51
N ALA A 185 5.10 -1.07 -9.16
CA ALA A 185 4.81 0.08 -10.00
C ALA A 185 4.89 1.40 -9.22
N LEU A 186 5.43 2.44 -9.85
CA LEU A 186 5.34 3.81 -9.34
C LEU A 186 3.92 4.32 -9.56
N LEU A 187 3.24 4.67 -8.48
CA LEU A 187 1.84 5.07 -8.52
C LEU A 187 1.67 6.58 -8.37
N PRO A 188 0.68 7.19 -9.05
CA PRO A 188 0.26 8.55 -8.78
C PRO A 188 -0.13 8.77 -7.31
N ALA A 189 -0.06 10.03 -6.87
CA ALA A 189 -0.43 10.43 -5.49
C ALA A 189 -1.86 10.01 -5.11
N TYR A 190 -2.77 9.98 -6.09
CA TYR A 190 -4.15 9.51 -5.95
C TYR A 190 -4.19 8.09 -5.35
N HIS A 191 -3.47 7.14 -5.94
CA HIS A 191 -3.47 5.74 -5.49
C HIS A 191 -2.79 5.56 -4.14
N GLY A 192 -1.72 6.32 -3.87
CA GLY A 192 -1.08 6.33 -2.56
C GLY A 192 -2.04 6.78 -1.45
N ALA A 193 -2.79 7.86 -1.68
CA ALA A 193 -3.81 8.33 -0.76
C ALA A 193 -4.98 7.33 -0.63
N ALA A 194 -5.41 6.74 -1.74
CA ALA A 194 -6.46 5.73 -1.77
C ALA A 194 -6.08 4.48 -0.96
N LEU A 195 -4.89 3.91 -1.19
CA LEU A 195 -4.36 2.77 -0.43
C LEU A 195 -4.22 3.06 1.06
N GLY A 196 -3.87 4.31 1.43
CA GLY A 196 -3.75 4.73 2.84
C GLY A 196 -5.05 4.65 3.63
N GLY A 197 -6.20 4.81 2.97
CA GLY A 197 -7.54 4.70 3.58
C GLY A 197 -8.31 3.44 3.20
N ALA A 198 -7.71 2.52 2.45
CA ALA A 198 -8.40 1.36 1.92
C ALA A 198 -8.50 0.21 2.93
N THR A 199 -9.54 -0.61 2.77
CA THR A 199 -9.71 -1.90 3.45
C THR A 199 -9.24 -3.02 2.53
N LEU A 200 -8.34 -3.90 2.99
CA LEU A 200 -8.02 -5.15 2.29
C LEU A 200 -9.21 -6.11 2.34
N ILE A 201 -9.75 -6.47 1.19
CA ILE A 201 -10.90 -7.39 1.06
C ILE A 201 -10.50 -8.80 0.62
N TRP A 202 -9.33 -8.93 0.00
CA TRP A 202 -8.77 -10.22 -0.40
C TRP A 202 -7.26 -10.13 -0.60
N ALA A 203 -6.53 -11.22 -0.35
CA ALA A 203 -5.13 -11.38 -0.66
C ALA A 203 -4.82 -12.81 -1.08
N ALA A 204 -3.78 -13.01 -1.88
CA ALA A 204 -3.35 -14.32 -2.35
C ALA A 204 -2.72 -15.18 -1.24
N ASP A 205 -1.91 -14.55 -0.38
CA ASP A 205 -1.39 -15.14 0.85
C ASP A 205 -2.12 -14.49 2.03
N ASP A 206 -2.68 -15.26 2.96
CA ASP A 206 -3.41 -14.79 4.15
C ASP A 206 -2.56 -14.70 5.43
N ALA A 207 -1.23 -14.90 5.33
CA ALA A 207 -0.35 -14.82 6.49
C ALA A 207 -0.46 -13.46 7.22
N PRO A 208 -0.89 -13.44 8.50
CA PRO A 208 -0.99 -12.21 9.27
C PRO A 208 0.41 -11.75 9.73
N ALA A 209 0.56 -10.44 9.90
CA ALA A 209 1.72 -9.89 10.57
C ALA A 209 1.63 -10.18 12.08
N ARG A 210 2.76 -10.53 12.71
CA ARG A 210 2.86 -10.84 14.14
C ARG A 210 3.53 -9.70 14.88
N LEU A 211 2.85 -9.12 15.86
CA LEU A 211 3.45 -8.12 16.74
C LEU A 211 4.26 -8.79 17.84
N ALA A 212 5.52 -8.39 17.97
CA ALA A 212 6.42 -8.89 18.98
C ALA A 212 6.24 -8.17 20.31
N ARG A 213 6.37 -8.92 21.41
CA ARG A 213 6.35 -8.36 22.76
C ARG A 213 7.73 -7.80 23.12
N ALA A 214 7.74 -6.54 23.58
CA ALA A 214 8.95 -5.92 24.13
C ALA A 214 9.19 -6.22 25.60
N PHE A 215 8.12 -6.55 26.34
CA PHE A 215 8.13 -6.73 27.80
C PHE A 215 7.40 -8.02 28.17
N ASP A 216 7.69 -8.54 29.35
CA ASP A 216 7.13 -9.79 29.86
C ASP A 216 5.69 -9.65 30.38
N GLY A 217 5.30 -8.42 30.69
CA GLY A 217 3.97 -8.02 31.13
C GLY A 217 3.91 -6.52 31.38
N ALA A 218 2.74 -6.05 31.80
CA ALA A 218 2.51 -4.71 32.31
C ALA A 218 1.63 -4.78 33.55
N ASP A 219 1.98 -4.00 34.57
CA ASP A 219 1.15 -3.76 35.75
C ASP A 219 0.37 -2.45 35.55
N PRO A 220 -0.96 -2.40 35.81
CA PRO A 220 -1.75 -1.16 35.77
C PRO A 220 -1.16 0.03 36.55
N ALA A 221 -0.45 -0.22 37.66
CA ALA A 221 0.16 0.83 38.48
C ALA A 221 1.66 1.05 38.18
N GLY A 222 2.39 -0.01 37.84
CA GLY A 222 3.85 0.00 37.67
C GLY A 222 4.34 0.16 36.23
N GLY A 223 3.46 -0.01 35.23
CA GLY A 223 3.84 0.01 33.83
C GLY A 223 4.47 -1.31 33.35
N PRO A 224 5.15 -1.31 32.19
CA PRO A 224 5.77 -2.50 31.61
C PRO A 224 6.96 -2.99 32.45
N TYR A 225 7.17 -4.31 32.49
CA TYR A 225 8.26 -4.92 33.25
C TYR A 225 8.89 -6.15 32.56
N PHE A 226 10.10 -6.50 32.99
CA PHE A 226 10.77 -7.77 32.73
C PHE A 226 10.74 -8.63 33.99
N ARG A 227 10.60 -9.96 33.86
CA ARG A 227 10.73 -10.89 34.97
C ARG A 227 12.21 -11.10 35.31
N ASP A 228 12.49 -11.44 36.57
CA ASP A 228 13.86 -11.68 37.02
C ASP A 228 14.54 -12.85 36.29
N ASP A 229 13.76 -13.82 35.81
CA ASP A 229 14.21 -14.98 35.05
C ASP A 229 14.20 -14.77 33.53
N HIS A 230 14.03 -13.53 33.06
CA HIS A 230 14.02 -13.22 31.64
C HIS A 230 15.31 -13.70 30.95
N PRO A 231 15.23 -14.50 29.87
CA PRO A 231 16.40 -15.06 29.21
C PRO A 231 17.35 -13.99 28.68
N ARG A 232 18.65 -14.27 28.75
CA ARG A 232 19.68 -13.43 28.15
C ARG A 232 20.25 -14.06 26.90
N LEU A 233 20.50 -13.25 25.88
CA LEU A 233 21.13 -13.65 24.63
C LEU A 233 22.48 -12.96 24.51
N GLY A 234 23.55 -13.75 24.40
CA GLY A 234 24.93 -13.26 24.29
C GLY A 234 25.64 -13.76 23.03
N GLY A 235 26.89 -13.31 22.85
CA GLY A 235 27.78 -13.83 21.80
C GLY A 235 27.29 -13.55 20.36
N PRO A 236 27.67 -14.41 19.39
CA PRO A 236 27.36 -14.22 17.97
C PRO A 236 25.86 -14.14 17.66
N ASP A 237 25.03 -14.91 18.37
CA ASP A 237 23.59 -14.90 18.17
C ASP A 237 22.97 -13.55 18.56
N ARG A 238 23.45 -12.92 19.64
CA ARG A 238 23.06 -11.56 20.02
C ARG A 238 23.36 -10.56 18.91
N GLU A 239 24.57 -10.59 18.36
CA GLU A 239 24.98 -9.67 17.30
C GLU A 239 24.15 -9.85 16.04
N ARG A 240 23.89 -11.10 15.66
CA ARG A 240 23.05 -11.46 14.52
C ARG A 240 21.62 -10.98 14.70
N VAL A 241 21.02 -11.23 15.86
CA VAL A 241 19.65 -10.79 16.17
C VAL A 241 19.56 -9.27 16.20
N LEU A 242 20.52 -8.59 16.84
CA LEU A 242 20.53 -7.13 16.91
C LEU A 242 20.67 -6.49 15.52
N ALA A 243 21.55 -7.03 14.68
CA ALA A 243 21.71 -6.58 13.30
C ALA A 243 20.43 -6.78 12.48
N TYR A 244 19.73 -7.90 12.68
CA TYR A 244 18.44 -8.16 12.04
C TYR A 244 17.38 -7.14 12.45
N LEU A 245 17.22 -6.88 13.75
CA LEU A 245 16.21 -5.96 14.29
C LEU A 245 16.43 -4.53 13.79
N HIS A 246 17.69 -4.07 13.70
CA HIS A 246 18.01 -2.72 13.22
C HIS A 246 17.80 -2.53 11.71
N ARG A 247 17.96 -3.60 10.91
CA ARG A 247 17.68 -3.54 9.47
C ARG A 247 16.19 -3.41 9.15
N GLY A 248 15.31 -3.57 10.14
CA GLY A 248 13.86 -3.61 9.92
C GLY A 248 13.40 -2.33 9.26
N GLU A 249 12.46 -2.43 8.33
CA GLU A 249 11.91 -1.23 7.72
C GLU A 249 11.10 -0.48 8.79
N PRO A 250 11.35 0.83 9.01
CA PRO A 250 10.54 1.62 9.93
C PRO A 250 9.10 1.72 9.44
N VAL A 251 8.15 1.28 10.25
CA VAL A 251 6.71 1.30 9.92
C VAL A 251 5.94 2.31 10.75
N LEU A 252 6.45 2.65 11.94
CA LEU A 252 5.97 3.75 12.75
C LEU A 252 7.16 4.44 13.43
N THR A 253 7.34 5.73 13.17
CA THR A 253 8.39 6.54 13.79
C THR A 253 7.77 7.50 14.80
N ARG A 254 8.33 7.56 16.02
CA ARG A 254 7.90 8.50 17.07
C ARG A 254 9.06 9.39 17.47
N ALA A 255 8.82 10.70 17.56
CA ALA A 255 9.86 11.69 17.87
C ALA A 255 10.30 11.69 19.36
N GLY A 256 9.62 10.94 20.23
CA GLY A 256 9.94 10.81 21.66
C GLY A 256 10.25 9.37 22.05
N GLY A 257 10.96 9.19 23.16
CA GLY A 257 11.28 7.89 23.75
C GLY A 257 10.47 7.60 25.02
N LEU A 258 10.52 6.34 25.45
CA LEU A 258 10.01 5.88 26.73
C LEU A 258 11.14 5.90 27.76
N ASP A 259 10.78 5.93 29.04
CA ASP A 259 11.71 5.77 30.13
C ASP A 259 12.25 4.34 30.17
N ASP A 260 13.53 4.19 30.54
CA ASP A 260 14.14 2.87 30.71
C ASP A 260 13.62 2.22 32.01
N VAL A 261 12.93 1.09 31.88
CA VAL A 261 12.29 0.40 33.02
C VAL A 261 13.31 -0.23 33.98
N LEU A 262 14.55 -0.42 33.52
CA LEU A 262 15.63 -1.00 34.33
C LEU A 262 16.59 0.06 34.89
N ASP A 263 16.57 1.27 34.34
CA ASP A 263 17.43 2.39 34.76
C ASP A 263 16.60 3.70 34.85
N PRO A 264 16.00 3.98 36.02
CA PRO A 264 15.22 5.20 36.25
C PRO A 264 16.01 6.51 36.01
N GLY A 265 17.34 6.45 35.95
CA GLY A 265 18.20 7.59 35.61
C GLY A 265 18.17 7.97 34.12
N ARG A 266 17.37 7.29 33.29
CA ARG A 266 17.34 7.44 31.83
C ARG A 266 15.94 7.69 31.28
N PRO A 267 15.34 8.85 31.59
CA PRO A 267 14.05 9.20 31.01
C PRO A 267 14.17 9.41 29.49
N GLY A 268 13.17 8.94 28.74
CA GLY A 268 13.07 9.10 27.29
C GLY A 268 14.16 8.41 26.44
N ALA A 269 14.95 7.49 27.03
CA ALA A 269 16.07 6.86 26.34
C ALA A 269 15.68 5.72 25.39
N VAL A 270 14.51 5.11 25.58
CA VAL A 270 14.07 3.93 24.83
C VAL A 270 13.28 4.37 23.60
N PRO A 271 13.70 4.04 22.36
CA PRO A 271 12.94 4.41 21.17
C PRO A 271 11.53 3.80 21.17
N ALA A 272 10.52 4.63 20.87
CA ALA A 272 9.10 4.26 20.89
C ALA A 272 8.54 3.96 19.49
N GLY A 273 9.41 3.74 18.51
CA GLY A 273 9.04 3.36 17.14
C GLY A 273 8.81 1.86 16.97
N PHE A 274 8.38 1.48 15.77
CA PHE A 274 8.20 0.09 15.34
C PHE A 274 8.87 -0.15 14.00
N ARG A 275 9.44 -1.34 13.86
CA ARG A 275 10.05 -1.81 12.61
C ARG A 275 9.44 -3.14 12.21
N SER A 276 9.57 -3.50 10.93
CA SER A 276 9.00 -4.74 10.40
C SER A 276 9.79 -5.29 9.22
N ASP A 277 9.68 -6.61 9.02
CA ASP A 277 10.07 -7.32 7.80
C ASP A 277 8.85 -7.79 6.97
N GLY A 278 7.65 -7.39 7.36
CA GLY A 278 6.38 -7.75 6.73
C GLY A 278 5.69 -8.97 7.33
N ARG A 279 6.42 -9.80 8.09
CA ARG A 279 5.87 -10.95 8.83
C ARG A 279 5.86 -10.72 10.33
N TRP A 280 6.90 -10.10 10.85
CA TRP A 280 7.03 -9.65 12.23
C TRP A 280 7.06 -8.14 12.30
N ILE A 281 6.48 -7.61 13.36
CA ILE A 281 6.52 -6.21 13.75
C ILE A 281 7.15 -6.20 15.13
N TRP A 282 8.15 -5.38 15.38
CA TRP A 282 8.77 -5.29 16.70
C TRP A 282 8.92 -3.83 17.13
N PRO A 283 8.64 -3.53 18.41
CA PRO A 283 9.03 -2.26 19.01
C PRO A 283 10.54 -2.09 18.94
N GLU A 284 11.01 -0.87 18.66
CA GLU A 284 12.45 -0.57 18.68
C GLU A 284 13.07 -0.75 20.08
N ALA A 285 12.24 -0.70 21.12
CA ALA A 285 12.61 -1.07 22.49
C ALA A 285 13.25 -2.46 22.58
N VAL A 286 12.84 -3.44 21.76
CA VAL A 286 13.42 -4.79 21.75
C VAL A 286 14.93 -4.73 21.44
N ALA A 287 15.31 -3.97 20.41
CA ALA A 287 16.71 -3.80 20.06
C ALA A 287 17.49 -3.02 21.13
N TYR A 288 16.85 -2.03 21.77
CA TYR A 288 17.44 -1.29 22.88
C TYR A 288 17.77 -2.21 24.07
N TYR A 289 16.81 -2.99 24.56
CA TYR A 289 17.02 -3.86 25.72
C TYR A 289 17.98 -5.03 25.42
N LEU A 290 17.95 -5.59 24.21
CA LEU A 290 18.94 -6.57 23.77
C LEU A 290 20.35 -5.98 23.72
N SER A 291 20.50 -4.77 23.16
CA SER A 291 21.81 -4.12 23.05
C SER A 291 22.37 -3.73 24.42
N ARG A 292 21.53 -3.21 25.31
CA ARG A 292 21.98 -2.62 26.58
C ARG A 292 22.08 -3.61 27.72
N TYR A 293 21.18 -4.59 27.78
CA TYR A 293 21.02 -5.48 28.91
C TYR A 293 21.07 -6.96 28.52
N ASP A 294 21.35 -7.28 27.25
CA ASP A 294 21.38 -8.65 26.72
C ASP A 294 20.05 -9.40 26.90
N LEU A 295 18.93 -8.69 27.10
CA LEU A 295 17.62 -9.31 27.24
C LEU A 295 17.17 -9.86 25.88
N ALA A 296 16.94 -11.17 25.83
CA ALA A 296 16.58 -11.85 24.59
C ALA A 296 15.21 -11.35 24.10
N PRO A 297 15.02 -11.09 22.79
CA PRO A 297 13.67 -10.93 22.25
C PRO A 297 12.85 -12.19 22.51
N GLU A 298 11.53 -12.08 22.38
CA GLU A 298 10.67 -13.22 22.66
C GLU A 298 11.07 -14.47 21.84
N PRO A 299 10.87 -15.69 22.39
CA PRO A 299 11.49 -16.89 21.83
C PRO A 299 11.16 -17.15 20.37
N ASP A 300 9.91 -16.93 19.97
CA ASP A 300 9.46 -17.13 18.58
C ASP A 300 10.13 -16.16 17.60
N LEU A 301 10.31 -14.90 17.99
CA LEU A 301 11.02 -13.92 17.16
C LEU A 301 12.51 -14.28 17.08
N THR A 302 13.12 -14.64 18.20
CA THR A 302 14.53 -15.05 18.24
C THR A 302 14.78 -16.27 17.36
N ALA A 303 13.95 -17.32 17.49
CA ALA A 303 14.04 -18.51 16.64
C ALA A 303 13.83 -18.18 15.16
N TYR A 304 12.84 -17.34 14.85
CA TYR A 304 12.58 -16.89 13.48
C TYR A 304 13.76 -16.14 12.86
N VAL A 305 14.45 -15.30 13.62
CA VAL A 305 15.64 -14.56 13.15
C VAL A 305 16.83 -15.49 12.98
N LEU A 306 17.06 -16.42 13.91
CA LEU A 306 18.18 -17.35 13.87
C LEU A 306 18.04 -18.46 12.80
N ASP A 307 16.84 -18.71 12.30
CA ASP A 307 16.59 -19.62 11.17
C ASP A 307 16.85 -18.96 9.80
N ARG A 308 16.99 -17.63 9.74
CA ARG A 308 17.12 -16.88 8.47
C ARG A 308 18.54 -16.41 8.19
N GLU A 309 19.07 -16.76 7.03
CA GLU A 309 20.42 -16.37 6.60
C GLU A 309 20.47 -15.06 5.80
N ALA A 310 19.36 -14.65 5.17
CA ALA A 310 19.31 -13.57 4.18
C ALA A 310 18.51 -12.33 4.63
N PRO A 311 18.80 -11.13 4.10
CA PRO A 311 17.95 -9.96 4.31
C PRO A 311 16.54 -10.21 3.76
N TYR A 312 15.53 -9.66 4.43
CA TYR A 312 14.15 -9.65 3.95
C TYR A 312 14.00 -8.66 2.79
N PRO A 313 13.10 -8.94 1.82
CA PRO A 313 12.76 -7.97 0.79
C PRO A 313 12.09 -6.73 1.39
N PRO A 314 12.11 -5.57 0.69
CA PRO A 314 11.35 -4.39 1.08
C PRO A 314 9.87 -4.71 1.28
N LEU A 315 9.19 -3.94 2.13
CA LEU A 315 7.76 -4.14 2.35
C LEU A 315 6.98 -3.90 1.06
N THR A 316 6.25 -4.92 0.62
CA THR A 316 5.20 -4.79 -0.39
C THR A 316 4.02 -3.96 0.15
N ARG A 317 3.12 -3.51 -0.73
CA ARG A 317 1.92 -2.75 -0.29
C ARG A 317 1.02 -3.62 0.57
N LEU A 318 0.85 -4.89 0.19
CA LEU A 318 0.13 -5.88 0.99
C LEU A 318 0.73 -6.08 2.39
N THR A 319 2.03 -6.36 2.48
CA THR A 319 2.67 -6.57 3.78
C THR A 319 2.66 -5.29 4.61
N ARG A 320 2.88 -4.12 3.99
CA ARG A 320 2.79 -2.82 4.68
C ARG A 320 1.39 -2.58 5.23
N HIS A 321 0.35 -2.83 4.42
CA HIS A 321 -1.04 -2.70 4.85
C HIS A 321 -1.29 -3.57 6.09
N ARG A 322 -0.93 -4.86 6.05
CA ARG A 322 -1.08 -5.78 7.20
C ARG A 322 -0.33 -5.35 8.44
N VAL A 323 0.87 -4.82 8.28
CA VAL A 323 1.64 -4.31 9.41
C VAL A 323 0.90 -3.15 10.07
N LEU A 324 0.41 -2.20 9.28
CA LEU A 324 -0.35 -1.06 9.81
C LEU A 324 -1.68 -1.49 10.41
N THR A 325 -2.43 -2.39 9.77
CA THR A 325 -3.71 -2.89 10.32
C THR A 325 -3.49 -3.58 11.66
N THR A 326 -2.39 -4.31 11.82
CA THR A 326 -2.03 -5.01 13.05
C THR A 326 -1.65 -4.04 14.16
N LEU A 327 -0.91 -2.98 13.83
CA LEU A 327 -0.51 -1.94 14.78
C LEU A 327 -1.68 -1.07 15.26
N PHE A 328 -2.65 -0.81 14.39
CA PHE A 328 -3.81 0.04 14.70
C PHE A 328 -5.09 -0.75 15.00
N ALA A 329 -5.02 -2.09 15.05
CA ALA A 329 -6.15 -2.92 15.43
C ALA A 329 -6.66 -2.47 16.81
N PRO A 330 -7.98 -2.24 16.98
CA PRO A 330 -8.52 -1.88 18.28
C PRO A 330 -8.19 -3.01 19.27
N THR A 331 -7.46 -2.68 20.34
CA THR A 331 -7.14 -3.61 21.41
C THR A 331 -8.44 -3.99 22.13
N GLY A 332 -9.03 -5.12 21.77
CA GLY A 332 -10.19 -5.72 22.45
C GLY A 332 -9.89 -6.30 23.84
N GLY A 333 -8.75 -5.94 24.43
CA GLY A 333 -8.27 -6.39 25.74
C GLY A 333 -7.31 -5.33 26.31
N GLU A 334 -7.03 -5.42 27.62
CA GLU A 334 -6.35 -4.42 28.47
C GLU A 334 -5.29 -3.55 27.77
N PRO A 335 -5.22 -2.25 28.12
CA PRO A 335 -4.47 -1.25 27.38
C PRO A 335 -2.99 -1.63 27.28
N VAL A 336 -2.55 -1.91 26.06
CA VAL A 336 -1.12 -1.91 25.69
C VAL A 336 -0.70 -0.45 25.52
N TRP A 337 -0.74 0.29 26.63
CA TRP A 337 -0.30 1.67 26.89
C TRP A 337 -0.53 2.73 25.79
N GLN A 338 -1.39 3.71 26.10
CA GLN A 338 -1.36 5.02 25.42
C GLN A 338 -0.46 5.97 26.21
N ALA A 339 0.53 6.53 25.52
CA ALA A 339 1.30 7.64 26.03
C ALA A 339 0.58 8.94 25.71
N GLY A 340 0.34 9.76 26.75
CA GLY A 340 -0.06 11.15 26.60
C GLY A 340 0.95 11.97 25.81
#